data_AF-A0A536XBE4-F1
#
_entry.id   AF-A0A536XBE4-F1
#
_cell.length_a   1.000
_cell.length_b   1.000
_cell.length_c   1.000
_cell.angle_alpha   90.00
_cell.angle_beta   90.00
_cell.angle_gamma   90.00
#
_symmetry.space_group_name_H-M   'P 1'
#
loop_
_entity.id
_entity.type
_entity.pdbx_description
1 polymer ?
#
loop_
_entity_poly.entity_id
_entity_poly.type
_entity_poly.pdbx_seq_one_letter_code
_entity_poly.pdbx_strand_id
1 'polypeptide(L)'
;MFFIVRGTGTLRYGSETRQIRAGDVICCPTGGPETAHQIVNDSSDELAYLSISMMMPVEVCEYPDSKKIGAFGGGLRHMTRTGDGVDYWVDET
;
A
#
# COMPACT_ATOMS: atom_id res chain seq x y z
N MET A 1 -7.32 5.20 -4.08
CA MET A 1 -7.15 6.27 -5.10
C MET A 1 -6.64 7.52 -4.40
N PHE A 2 -5.79 8.31 -5.05
CA PHE A 2 -5.28 9.57 -4.51
C PHE A 2 -5.53 10.72 -5.48
N PHE A 3 -5.86 11.90 -4.94
CA PHE A 3 -5.89 13.15 -5.70
C PHE A 3 -4.91 14.13 -5.07
N ILE A 4 -3.93 14.60 -5.84
CA ILE A 4 -2.91 15.52 -5.33
C ILE A 4 -3.48 16.93 -5.32
N VAL A 5 -3.59 17.50 -4.12
CA VAL A 5 -4.21 18.83 -3.89
C VAL A 5 -3.18 19.94 -4.02
N ARG A 6 -1.97 19.73 -3.49
CA ARG A 6 -0.90 20.74 -3.47
C ARG A 6 0.47 20.07 -3.43
N GLY A 7 1.46 20.70 -4.05
CA GLY A 7 2.87 20.28 -4.00
C GLY A 7 3.24 19.31 -5.13
N THR A 8 4.45 18.78 -5.02
CA THR A 8 5.04 17.79 -5.93
C THR A 8 5.69 16.66 -5.15
N GLY A 9 5.88 15.52 -5.79
CA GLY A 9 6.65 14.42 -5.22
C GLY A 9 6.87 13.30 -6.22
N THR A 10 7.24 12.13 -5.71
CA THR A 10 7.44 10.92 -6.51
C THR A 10 6.45 9.84 -6.10
N LEU A 11 5.74 9.27 -7.09
CA LEU A 11 5.02 8.02 -6.96
C LEU A 11 5.94 6.88 -7.37
N ARG A 12 6.20 5.93 -6.46
CA ARG A 12 6.68 4.60 -6.80
C ARG A 12 5.46 3.69 -7.02
N TYR A 13 5.42 3.00 -8.15
CA TYR A 13 4.33 2.09 -8.53
C TYR A 13 4.92 0.83 -9.16
N GLY A 14 4.89 -0.28 -8.42
CA GLY A 14 5.66 -1.47 -8.77
C GLY A 14 7.16 -1.15 -8.89
N SER A 15 7.73 -1.47 -10.05
CA SER A 15 9.13 -1.15 -10.39
C SER A 15 9.33 0.25 -10.99
N GLU A 16 8.24 0.99 -11.25
CA GLU A 16 8.30 2.29 -11.89
C GLU A 16 8.30 3.45 -10.88
N THR A 17 8.87 4.58 -11.30
CA THR A 17 8.76 5.86 -10.58
C THR A 17 8.25 6.94 -11.51
N ARG A 18 7.37 7.80 -10.99
CA ARG A 18 6.71 8.88 -11.75
C ARG A 18 6.66 10.14 -10.90
N GLN A 19 6.95 11.29 -11.50
CA GLN A 19 6.72 12.57 -10.85
C GLN A 19 5.22 12.83 -10.74
N ILE A 20 4.78 13.37 -9.61
CA ILE A 20 3.39 13.75 -9.35
C ILE A 20 3.31 15.20 -8.92
N ARG A 21 2.18 15.85 -9.20
CA ARG A 21 1.91 17.25 -8.91
C ARG A 21 0.43 17.51 -8.64
N ALA A 22 0.13 18.68 -8.09
CA ALA A 22 -1.23 19.15 -7.90
C ALA A 22 -2.09 18.98 -9.17
N GLY A 23 -3.29 18.40 -9.00
CA GLY A 23 -4.21 18.06 -10.08
C GLY A 23 -4.11 16.61 -10.58
N ASP A 24 -3.04 15.88 -10.26
CA ASP A 24 -2.91 14.48 -10.67
C ASP A 24 -3.87 13.57 -9.90
N VAL A 25 -4.42 12.57 -10.61
CA VAL A 25 -5.23 11.49 -10.06
C VAL A 25 -4.46 10.18 -10.18
N ILE A 26 -4.32 9.47 -9.06
CA ILE A 26 -3.56 8.22 -8.97
C ILE A 26 -4.50 7.08 -8.60
N CYS A 27 -4.57 6.08 -9.48
CA CYS A 27 -5.33 4.86 -9.26
C CYS A 27 -4.38 3.72 -8.86
N CYS A 28 -4.68 3.07 -7.74
CA CYS A 28 -3.93 1.93 -7.23
C CYS A 28 -4.90 0.76 -7.06
N PRO A 29 -5.15 -0.02 -8.13
CA PRO A 29 -5.99 -1.21 -8.03
C PRO A 29 -5.34 -2.23 -7.10
N THR A 30 -6.16 -3.14 -6.55
CA THR A 30 -5.66 -4.34 -5.87
C THR A 30 -4.89 -5.20 -6.86
N GLY A 31 -3.79 -5.81 -6.42
CA GLY A 31 -2.94 -6.66 -7.25
C GLY A 31 -1.73 -7.13 -6.46
N GLY A 32 -0.73 -7.65 -7.18
CA GLY A 32 0.53 -8.06 -6.61
C GLY A 32 1.53 -6.91 -6.46
N PRO A 33 2.83 -7.24 -6.27
CA PRO A 33 3.91 -6.27 -6.14
C PRO A 33 4.00 -5.24 -7.27
N GLU A 34 3.52 -5.56 -8.48
CA GLU A 34 3.45 -4.66 -9.63
C GLU A 34 2.48 -3.48 -9.45
N THR A 35 1.55 -3.58 -8.50
CA THR A 35 0.59 -2.51 -8.14
C THR A 35 0.88 -1.88 -6.77
N ALA A 36 1.86 -2.42 -6.04
CA ALA A 36 2.31 -1.85 -4.77
C ALA A 36 2.82 -0.44 -5.00
N HIS A 37 2.45 0.49 -4.12
CA HIS A 37 2.68 1.90 -4.36
C HIS A 37 3.11 2.65 -3.11
N GLN A 38 3.86 3.72 -3.33
CA GLN A 38 4.31 4.64 -2.31
C GLN A 38 4.35 6.05 -2.88
N ILE A 39 3.77 7.00 -2.16
CA ILE A 39 3.96 8.43 -2.42
C ILE A 39 5.08 8.94 -1.51
N VAL A 40 6.10 9.54 -2.11
CA VAL A 40 7.25 10.11 -1.42
C VAL A 40 7.24 11.62 -1.65
N ASN A 41 7.26 12.41 -0.58
CA ASN A 41 7.59 13.82 -0.68
C ASN A 41 9.12 13.96 -0.66
N ASP A 42 9.71 14.10 -1.84
CA ASP A 42 11.14 14.34 -2.08
C ASP A 42 11.42 15.81 -2.45
N SER A 43 10.44 16.71 -2.22
CA SER A 43 10.58 18.15 -2.40
C SER A 43 10.91 18.88 -1.10
N SER A 44 11.22 20.19 -1.19
CA SER A 44 11.43 21.05 -0.02
C SER A 44 10.15 21.63 0.57
N ASP A 45 9.02 21.46 -0.10
CA ASP A 45 7.72 22.01 0.28
C ASP A 45 6.76 20.91 0.74
N GLU A 46 5.59 21.31 1.25
CA GLU A 46 4.55 20.34 1.65
C GLU A 46 3.85 19.72 0.43
N LEU A 47 3.61 18.41 0.52
CA LEU A 47 2.77 17.63 -0.39
C LEU A 47 1.46 17.25 0.32
N ALA A 48 0.32 17.68 -0.22
CA ALA A 48 -1.01 17.37 0.30
C ALA A 48 -1.85 16.61 -0.73
N TYR A 49 -2.53 15.56 -0.30
CA TYR A 49 -3.38 14.74 -1.14
C TYR A 49 -4.61 14.23 -0.38
N LEU A 50 -5.68 13.93 -1.12
CA LEU A 50 -6.82 13.19 -0.61
C LEU A 50 -6.60 11.70 -0.85
N SER A 51 -6.73 10.88 0.20
CA SER A 51 -6.74 9.43 0.11
C SER A 51 -8.16 8.92 0.17
N ILE A 52 -8.60 8.24 -0.89
CA ILE A 52 -9.97 7.75 -1.06
C ILE A 52 -9.91 6.22 -1.11
N SER A 53 -10.58 5.58 -0.14
CA SER A 53 -10.61 4.14 0.08
C SER A 53 -12.05 3.64 0.17
N MET A 54 -12.26 2.37 -0.20
CA MET A 54 -13.55 1.68 -0.01
C MET A 54 -13.82 1.32 1.46
N MET A 55 -12.81 1.37 2.34
CA MET A 55 -12.93 1.03 3.77
C MET A 55 -13.56 -0.35 3.99
N MET A 56 -13.01 -1.38 3.35
CA MET A 56 -13.51 -2.75 3.46
C MET A 56 -13.39 -3.26 4.91
N PRO A 57 -14.33 -4.08 5.41
CA PRO A 57 -14.30 -4.60 6.78
C PRO A 57 -13.15 -5.58 7.05
N VAL A 58 -12.56 -6.15 6.00
CA VAL A 58 -11.41 -7.06 6.05
C VAL A 58 -10.46 -6.70 4.91
N GLU A 59 -9.15 -6.72 5.19
CA GLU A 59 -8.11 -6.43 4.19
C GLU A 59 -6.84 -7.24 4.47
N VAL A 60 -6.17 -7.66 3.39
CA VAL A 60 -4.82 -8.22 3.42
C VAL A 60 -3.91 -7.32 2.59
N CYS A 61 -2.81 -6.86 3.17
CA CYS A 61 -1.85 -5.98 2.53
C CYS A 61 -0.46 -6.62 2.50
N GLU A 62 0.15 -6.66 1.32
CA GLU A 62 1.55 -7.05 1.16
C GLU A 62 2.47 -5.83 1.21
N TYR A 63 3.63 -5.97 1.85
CA TYR A 63 4.67 -4.97 1.95
C TYR A 63 5.98 -5.52 1.37
N PRO A 64 6.16 -5.51 0.03
CA PRO A 64 7.23 -6.23 -0.66
C PRO A 64 8.64 -5.93 -0.14
N ASP A 65 8.98 -4.65 0.04
CA ASP A 65 10.32 -4.22 0.48
C ASP A 65 10.75 -4.84 1.82
N SER A 66 9.78 -5.03 2.70
CA SER A 66 10.01 -5.55 4.05
C SER A 66 9.68 -7.03 4.20
N LYS A 67 9.17 -7.66 3.14
CA LYS A 67 8.70 -9.06 3.10
C LYS A 67 7.69 -9.35 4.20
N LYS A 68 6.70 -8.46 4.37
CA LYS A 68 5.64 -8.56 5.37
C LYS A 68 4.26 -8.66 4.72
N ILE A 69 3.36 -9.32 5.43
CA ILE A 69 1.93 -9.39 5.14
C ILE A 69 1.19 -8.86 6.37
N GLY A 70 0.19 -8.00 6.16
CA GLY A 70 -0.73 -7.54 7.19
C GLY A 70 -2.13 -8.07 6.92
N ALA A 71 -2.79 -8.58 7.96
CA ALA A 71 -4.19 -8.98 7.93
C ALA A 71 -4.99 -8.15 8.95
N PHE A 72 -6.09 -7.56 8.49
CA PHE A 72 -6.91 -6.62 9.25
C PHE A 72 -8.38 -6.98 9.12
N GLY A 73 -9.14 -6.97 10.21
CA GLY A 73 -10.60 -7.13 10.16
C GLY A 73 -11.19 -7.63 11.48
N GLY A 74 -12.42 -7.22 11.80
CA GLY A 74 -13.11 -7.70 13.02
C GLY A 74 -12.35 -7.51 14.34
N GLY A 75 -11.48 -6.50 14.44
CA GLY A 75 -10.59 -6.26 15.58
C GLY A 75 -9.22 -6.94 15.48
N LEU A 76 -9.02 -7.84 14.52
CA LEU A 76 -7.70 -8.42 14.21
C LEU A 76 -6.80 -7.36 13.57
N ARG A 77 -5.58 -7.28 14.07
CA ARG A 77 -4.46 -6.55 13.47
C ARG A 77 -3.21 -7.41 13.59
N HIS A 78 -2.92 -8.19 12.56
CA HIS A 78 -1.82 -9.14 12.57
C HIS A 78 -0.82 -8.80 11.47
N MET A 79 0.47 -8.89 11.80
CA MET A 79 1.58 -8.70 10.87
C MET A 79 2.50 -9.91 10.95
N THR A 80 2.82 -10.51 9.80
CA THR A 80 3.74 -11.65 9.69
C THR A 80 4.73 -11.43 8.56
N ARG A 81 5.83 -12.21 8.51
CA ARG A 81 6.70 -12.26 7.33
C ARG A 81 6.14 -13.25 6.32
N THR A 82 6.38 -13.00 5.03
CA THR A 82 5.89 -13.86 3.94
C THR A 82 6.35 -15.32 4.06
N GLY A 83 7.49 -15.59 4.72
CA GLY A 83 8.05 -16.94 4.88
C GLY A 83 7.64 -17.66 6.17
N ASP A 84 6.89 -17.00 7.06
CA ASP A 84 6.55 -17.57 8.38
C ASP A 84 5.20 -18.30 8.36
N GLY A 85 4.64 -18.55 7.16
CA GLY A 85 3.41 -19.32 6.99
C GLY A 85 3.61 -20.77 7.43
N VAL A 86 2.68 -21.27 8.23
CA VAL A 86 2.59 -22.69 8.57
C VAL A 86 1.62 -23.39 7.63
N ASP A 87 1.84 -24.69 7.39
CA ASP A 87 0.89 -25.50 6.66
C ASP A 87 -0.43 -25.59 7.44
N TYR A 88 -1.55 -25.69 6.72
CA TYR A 88 -2.89 -25.74 7.30
C TYR A 88 -3.05 -26.88 8.31
N TRP A 89 -2.40 -28.03 8.10
CA TRP A 89 -2.57 -29.22 8.93
C TRP A 89 -1.57 -29.32 10.10
N VAL A 90 -0.71 -28.33 10.27
CA VAL A 90 0.22 -28.32 11.41
C VAL A 90 -0.59 -28.30 12.70
N ASP A 91 -0.36 -29.31 13.55
CA ASP A 91 -1.01 -29.49 14.86
C ASP A 91 -2.52 -29.77 14.85
N GLU A 92 -3.11 -30.15 13.70
CA GLU A 92 -4.51 -30.58 13.59
C GLU A 92 -4.60 -32.10 13.28
N THR A 93 -5.29 -32.87 14.13
CA THR A 93 -5.60 -34.32 13.96
C THR A 93 -7.08 -34.62 13.85
#